data_AF-A0A6I6NCD3-F1
#
_entry.id   AF-A0A6I6NCD3-F1
#
_cell.length_a   1.000
_cell.length_b   1.000
_cell.length_c   1.000
_cell.angle_alpha   90.00
_cell.angle_beta   90.00
_cell.angle_gamma   90.00
#
_symmetry.space_group_name_H-M   'P 1'
#
loop_
_entity.id
_entity.type
_entity.pdbx_description
1 polymer ?
#
loop_
_entity_poly.entity_id
_entity_poly.type
_entity_poly.pdbx_seq_one_letter_code
_entity_poly.pdbx_strand_id
1 'polypeptide(L)'
;MTSRASTQSTPAATLHTLPRGAGNAAVTEALRRGQAAPVQRMPADTAARTSSLDELEARLREAARDGNTSVLKRHTTILRLDQEVADLESTDGLSDGDRGRVTGLRQGVDQQKAAIEERARRLERYLASDGGPYTMMVDNGQLWTDQYWPYAFARMRERFNPGWFGEKYGRAYFDKLSRKNVEGMRGDTSKVSGDWAKRMRDGLQAQLRSSVLSHYTTERRARLMLSGGMKTKADLEASEFEYKHNTSAFDEHGLANLGFLFFFIEDPSEPFRGTRFSKDEEDPSPPARIRLNIEQSGLLSKGWVMLSDFAQREFPTVMADENDPAETESFLPTRDTEEERKHPEYRRLVRRFEQGMGNLTDADLDEFMALQEQDPKLSQSLSVVRPHVRGDDGSRMVYGPEGQSESYPEPLVRNILTGKDIIPGLAERAVLEVSRIERTTPALADKLKGMSPQQLMKYLLKDLLRPQAMLPRQLKITERDIEVP
;
A
#
# COMPACT_ATOMS: atom_id res chain seq x y z
N MET A 1 -68.63 -36.44 3.46
CA MET A 1 -69.11 -36.23 2.07
C MET A 1 -69.40 -34.76 1.91
N THR A 2 -68.44 -33.99 1.43
CA THR A 2 -68.56 -32.53 1.34
C THR A 2 -67.77 -32.02 0.15
N SER A 3 -68.54 -31.47 -0.80
CA SER A 3 -68.31 -30.30 -1.63
C SER A 3 -66.93 -30.06 -2.26
N ARG A 4 -66.93 -30.15 -3.60
CA ARG A 4 -66.01 -29.46 -4.50
C ARG A 4 -66.20 -27.95 -4.39
N ALA A 5 -65.10 -27.20 -4.38
CA ALA A 5 -65.05 -25.82 -4.84
C ALA A 5 -63.77 -25.62 -5.66
N SER A 6 -63.96 -25.03 -6.83
CA SER A 6 -62.97 -24.72 -7.86
C SER A 6 -62.52 -23.27 -7.68
N THR A 7 -61.22 -23.04 -7.61
CA THR A 7 -60.63 -21.71 -7.90
C THR A 7 -59.34 -21.91 -8.67
N GLN A 8 -59.33 -21.36 -9.89
CA GLN A 8 -58.19 -21.25 -10.79
C GLN A 8 -57.10 -20.35 -10.16
N SER A 9 -55.84 -20.79 -10.20
CA SER A 9 -54.67 -19.95 -9.93
C SER A 9 -53.81 -19.83 -11.18
N THR A 10 -53.62 -18.60 -11.64
CA THR A 10 -52.66 -18.18 -12.68
C THR A 10 -51.22 -18.50 -12.24
N PRO A 11 -50.32 -18.99 -13.11
CA PRO A 11 -48.93 -19.21 -12.73
C PRO A 11 -48.19 -17.87 -12.62
N ALA A 12 -47.60 -17.63 -11.43
CA ALA A 12 -46.72 -16.52 -11.18
C ALA A 12 -45.40 -16.69 -11.94
N ALA A 13 -45.02 -15.66 -12.71
CA ALA A 13 -43.72 -15.57 -13.34
C ALA A 13 -42.61 -15.58 -12.28
N THR A 14 -41.74 -16.58 -12.36
CA THR A 14 -40.55 -16.69 -11.52
C THR A 14 -39.52 -15.67 -11.97
N LEU A 15 -39.38 -14.56 -11.23
CA LEU A 15 -38.26 -13.63 -11.36
C LEU A 15 -36.99 -14.32 -10.85
N HIS A 16 -36.15 -14.78 -11.78
CA HIS A 16 -34.78 -15.18 -11.45
C HIS A 16 -33.98 -13.92 -11.04
N THR A 17 -33.80 -13.74 -9.73
CA THR A 17 -32.79 -12.83 -9.18
C THR A 17 -31.40 -13.40 -9.46
N LEU A 18 -30.60 -12.66 -10.24
CA LEU A 18 -29.17 -12.94 -10.44
C LEU A 18 -28.38 -12.69 -9.14
N PRO A 19 -27.28 -13.45 -8.89
CA PRO A 19 -26.47 -13.28 -7.70
C PRO A 19 -25.74 -11.93 -7.70
N ARG A 20 -25.83 -11.20 -6.58
CA ARG A 20 -25.07 -9.98 -6.28
C ARG A 20 -23.57 -10.31 -6.25
N GLY A 21 -22.93 -10.06 -7.38
CA GLY A 21 -21.53 -10.38 -7.72
C GLY A 21 -21.27 -10.22 -9.22
N ALA A 22 -22.33 -10.25 -10.04
CA ALA A 22 -22.28 -10.04 -11.49
C ALA A 22 -22.13 -8.57 -11.93
N GLY A 23 -22.25 -7.59 -11.01
CA GLY A 23 -22.21 -6.15 -11.35
C GLY A 23 -20.90 -5.72 -11.97
N ASN A 24 -19.76 -6.07 -11.36
CA ASN A 24 -18.45 -5.74 -11.92
C ASN A 24 -18.19 -6.45 -13.25
N ALA A 25 -18.57 -7.73 -13.39
CA ALA A 25 -18.34 -8.47 -14.63
C ALA A 25 -19.16 -7.93 -15.82
N ALA A 26 -20.41 -7.49 -15.58
CA ALA A 26 -21.27 -6.92 -16.62
C ALA A 26 -20.82 -5.52 -17.06
N VAL A 27 -20.32 -4.70 -16.13
CA VAL A 27 -19.74 -3.39 -16.41
C VAL A 27 -18.41 -3.53 -17.17
N THR A 28 -17.55 -4.46 -16.74
CA THR A 28 -16.30 -4.80 -17.43
C THR A 28 -16.53 -5.38 -18.82
N GLU A 29 -17.55 -6.23 -19.02
CA GLU A 29 -17.92 -6.76 -20.34
C GLU A 29 -18.53 -5.68 -21.26
N ALA A 30 -19.25 -4.70 -20.70
CA ALA A 30 -19.75 -3.55 -21.45
C ALA A 30 -18.59 -2.63 -21.89
N LEU A 31 -17.66 -2.33 -20.98
CA LEU A 31 -16.41 -1.61 -21.29
C LEU A 31 -15.59 -2.34 -22.37
N ARG A 32 -15.49 -3.68 -22.30
CA ARG A 32 -14.82 -4.52 -23.30
C ARG A 32 -15.44 -4.42 -24.70
N ARG A 33 -16.73 -4.15 -24.81
CA ARG A 33 -17.48 -4.06 -26.08
C ARG A 33 -17.64 -2.62 -26.59
N GLY A 34 -17.07 -1.63 -25.91
CA GLY A 34 -17.36 -0.21 -26.18
C GLY A 34 -18.84 0.13 -25.99
N GLN A 35 -19.55 -0.66 -25.19
CA GLN A 35 -20.97 -0.47 -24.91
C GLN A 35 -21.11 0.28 -23.59
N ALA A 36 -22.12 1.16 -23.50
CA ALA A 36 -22.48 1.79 -22.24
C ALA A 36 -22.72 0.70 -21.19
N ALA A 37 -21.98 0.76 -20.08
CA ALA A 37 -22.28 -0.07 -18.91
C ALA A 37 -23.76 0.08 -18.56
N PRO A 38 -24.44 -0.98 -18.07
CA PRO A 38 -25.81 -0.86 -17.63
C PRO A 38 -25.83 -0.05 -16.32
N VAL A 39 -25.72 1.27 -16.46
CA VAL A 39 -25.97 2.23 -15.40
C VAL A 39 -27.45 2.11 -15.10
N GLN A 40 -27.76 1.85 -13.84
CA GLN A 40 -29.13 1.92 -13.32
C GLN A 40 -29.68 3.29 -13.73
N ARG A 41 -30.66 3.33 -14.65
CA ARG A 41 -31.21 4.58 -15.20
C ARG A 41 -31.62 5.48 -14.04
N MET A 42 -30.81 6.50 -13.77
CA MET A 42 -31.23 7.61 -12.92
C MET A 42 -32.29 8.43 -13.68
N PRO A 43 -33.19 9.13 -12.96
CA PRO A 43 -34.34 9.80 -13.55
C PRO A 43 -33.91 10.79 -14.63
N ALA A 44 -34.68 10.80 -15.72
CA ALA A 44 -34.48 11.67 -16.89
C ALA A 44 -34.88 13.12 -16.59
N ASP A 45 -34.23 13.74 -15.61
CA ASP A 45 -34.46 15.14 -15.25
C ASP A 45 -33.13 15.91 -15.16
N THR A 46 -32.52 16.08 -16.33
CA THR A 46 -31.52 17.13 -16.56
C THR A 46 -31.85 17.77 -17.90
N ALA A 47 -32.52 18.91 -17.87
CA ALA A 47 -32.73 19.75 -19.04
C ALA A 47 -31.41 19.94 -19.78
N ALA A 48 -31.41 19.66 -21.08
CA ALA A 48 -30.28 19.85 -21.97
C ALA A 48 -29.92 21.34 -22.02
N ARG A 49 -28.97 21.77 -21.18
CA ARG A 49 -28.23 23.00 -21.41
C ARG A 49 -27.19 22.68 -22.47
N THR A 50 -27.23 23.39 -23.59
CA THR A 50 -26.11 23.45 -24.53
C THR A 50 -24.94 24.07 -23.78
N SER A 51 -23.98 23.25 -23.36
CA SER A 51 -22.76 23.74 -22.72
C SER A 51 -21.95 24.57 -23.72
N SER A 52 -21.35 25.66 -23.26
CA SER A 52 -20.44 26.46 -24.09
C SER A 52 -19.17 25.68 -24.41
N LEU A 53 -18.46 26.05 -25.48
CA LEU A 53 -17.16 25.44 -25.80
C LEU A 53 -16.15 25.58 -24.65
N ASP A 54 -16.17 26.71 -23.94
CA ASP A 54 -15.32 26.94 -22.76
C ASP A 54 -15.64 25.97 -21.62
N GLU A 55 -16.93 25.70 -21.38
CA GLU A 55 -17.37 24.72 -20.38
C GLU A 55 -16.93 23.29 -20.74
N LEU A 56 -17.04 22.91 -22.02
CA LEU A 56 -16.61 21.59 -22.49
C LEU A 56 -15.09 21.42 -22.37
N GLU A 57 -14.32 22.44 -22.75
CA GLU A 57 -12.87 22.44 -22.58
C GLU A 57 -12.47 22.37 -21.10
N ALA A 58 -13.16 23.12 -20.23
CA ALA A 58 -12.92 23.07 -18.79
C ALA A 58 -13.21 21.68 -18.20
N ARG A 59 -14.34 21.07 -18.57
CA ARG A 59 -14.72 19.72 -18.13
C ARG A 59 -13.78 18.64 -18.66
N LEU A 60 -13.30 18.77 -19.90
CA LEU A 60 -12.29 17.85 -20.45
C LEU A 60 -10.96 17.98 -19.69
N ARG A 61 -10.52 19.22 -19.39
CA ARG A 61 -9.32 19.46 -18.56
C ARG A 61 -9.48 18.91 -17.14
N GLU A 62 -10.67 19.04 -16.55
CA GLU A 62 -10.98 18.50 -15.22
C GLU A 62 -10.94 16.97 -15.23
N ALA A 63 -11.61 16.32 -16.20
CA ALA A 63 -11.60 14.86 -16.36
C ALA A 63 -10.18 14.30 -16.55
N ALA A 64 -9.29 15.07 -17.19
CA ALA A 64 -7.89 14.71 -17.38
C ALA A 64 -7.02 14.87 -16.10
N ARG A 65 -7.43 15.70 -15.13
CA ARG A 65 -6.64 16.03 -13.93
C ARG A 65 -6.98 15.17 -12.71
N ASP A 66 -8.21 14.65 -12.62
CA ASP A 66 -8.70 14.06 -11.37
C ASP A 66 -8.26 12.59 -11.16
N GLY A 67 -7.15 12.42 -10.44
CA GLY A 67 -6.64 11.11 -10.01
C GLY A 67 -7.38 10.47 -8.81
N ASN A 68 -8.35 11.17 -8.20
CA ASN A 68 -9.15 10.65 -7.09
C ASN A 68 -10.59 10.28 -7.51
N THR A 69 -10.93 10.46 -8.77
CA THR A 69 -12.18 9.95 -9.34
C THR A 69 -11.98 8.57 -9.95
N SER A 70 -12.92 7.68 -9.64
CA SER A 70 -12.91 6.32 -10.17
C SER A 70 -12.90 6.29 -11.70
N VAL A 71 -12.30 5.25 -12.28
CA VAL A 71 -12.25 5.03 -13.73
C VAL A 71 -13.65 5.01 -14.34
N LEU A 72 -14.62 4.42 -13.64
CA LEU A 72 -15.99 4.31 -14.13
C LEU A 72 -16.72 5.67 -14.15
N LYS A 73 -16.51 6.51 -13.12
CA LYS A 73 -17.02 7.89 -13.11
C LYS A 73 -16.39 8.72 -14.21
N ARG A 74 -15.05 8.67 -14.35
CA ARG A 74 -14.34 9.34 -15.45
C ARG A 74 -14.86 8.87 -16.81
N HIS A 75 -15.06 7.57 -16.99
CA HIS A 75 -15.60 7.01 -18.23
C HIS A 75 -17.00 7.58 -18.52
N THR A 76 -17.88 7.63 -17.52
CA THR A 76 -19.23 8.19 -17.67
C THR A 76 -19.18 9.68 -18.07
N THR A 77 -18.31 10.46 -17.43
CA THR A 77 -18.08 11.88 -17.77
C THR A 77 -17.58 12.04 -19.20
N ILE A 78 -16.61 11.22 -19.62
CA ILE A 78 -16.05 11.26 -20.99
C ILE A 78 -17.10 10.84 -22.02
N LEU A 79 -17.92 9.82 -21.78
CA LEU A 79 -19.01 9.45 -22.70
C LEU A 79 -20.05 10.56 -22.86
N ARG A 80 -20.33 11.31 -21.79
CA ARG A 80 -21.21 12.48 -21.88
C ARG A 80 -20.57 13.60 -22.71
N LEU A 81 -19.28 13.87 -22.50
CA LEU A 81 -18.53 14.83 -23.33
C LEU A 81 -18.45 14.40 -24.80
N ASP A 82 -18.28 13.11 -25.06
CA ASP A 82 -18.26 12.50 -26.41
C ASP A 82 -19.56 12.80 -27.18
N GLN A 83 -20.71 12.63 -26.52
CA GLN A 83 -22.01 12.98 -27.10
C GLN A 83 -22.17 14.49 -27.32
N GLU A 84 -21.82 15.32 -26.33
CA GLU A 84 -21.96 16.78 -26.43
C GLU A 84 -21.04 17.36 -27.53
N VAL A 85 -19.84 16.80 -27.72
CA VAL A 85 -18.94 17.16 -28.83
C VAL A 85 -19.50 16.67 -30.17
N ALA A 86 -20.10 15.47 -30.24
CA ALA A 86 -20.73 14.98 -31.47
C ALA A 86 -21.90 15.86 -31.91
N ASP A 87 -22.70 16.35 -30.96
CA ASP A 87 -23.80 17.28 -31.23
C ASP A 87 -23.27 18.61 -31.80
N LEU A 88 -22.14 19.12 -31.27
CA LEU A 88 -21.48 20.31 -31.80
C LEU A 88 -20.87 20.10 -33.19
N GLU A 89 -20.27 18.94 -33.47
CA GLU A 89 -19.77 18.59 -34.80
C GLU A 89 -20.89 18.59 -35.85
N SER A 90 -22.12 18.29 -35.44
CA SER A 90 -23.31 18.31 -36.29
C SER A 90 -24.00 19.68 -36.41
N THR A 91 -23.50 20.71 -35.72
CA THR A 91 -24.12 22.04 -35.70
C THR A 91 -23.71 22.86 -36.93
N ASP A 92 -24.68 23.22 -37.74
CA ASP A 92 -24.49 24.13 -38.87
C ASP A 92 -24.19 25.57 -38.40
N GLY A 93 -23.33 26.28 -39.13
CA GLY A 93 -23.07 27.71 -38.91
C GLY A 93 -21.97 28.05 -37.89
N LEU A 94 -21.18 27.06 -37.44
CA LEU A 94 -19.99 27.33 -36.62
C LEU A 94 -18.94 28.16 -37.37
N SER A 95 -18.30 29.08 -36.65
CA SER A 95 -17.14 29.82 -37.17
C SER A 95 -15.95 28.87 -37.41
N ASP A 96 -15.02 29.24 -38.28
CA ASP A 96 -13.82 28.42 -38.53
C ASP A 96 -12.96 28.24 -37.26
N GLY A 97 -12.92 29.26 -36.41
CA GLY A 97 -12.27 29.19 -35.09
C GLY A 97 -12.93 28.15 -34.19
N ASP A 98 -14.26 28.17 -34.11
CA ASP A 98 -15.02 27.21 -33.30
C ASP A 98 -14.91 25.78 -33.86
N ARG A 99 -14.90 25.62 -35.19
CA ARG A 99 -14.63 24.31 -35.82
C ARG A 99 -13.27 23.73 -35.45
N GLY A 100 -12.24 24.58 -35.40
CA GLY A 100 -10.91 24.20 -34.92
C GLY A 100 -10.93 23.74 -33.46
N ARG A 101 -11.65 24.47 -32.59
CA ARG A 101 -11.82 24.11 -31.17
C ARG A 101 -12.58 22.81 -30.96
N VAL A 102 -13.68 22.59 -31.69
CA VAL A 102 -14.45 21.34 -31.67
C VAL A 102 -13.57 20.17 -32.11
N THR A 103 -12.74 20.34 -33.14
CA THR A 103 -11.76 19.31 -33.55
C THR A 103 -10.76 18.99 -32.43
N GLY A 104 -10.27 20.01 -31.73
CA GLY A 104 -9.40 19.83 -30.57
C GLY A 104 -10.09 19.11 -29.40
N LEU A 105 -11.35 19.44 -29.12
CA LEU A 105 -12.19 18.75 -28.13
C LEU A 105 -12.39 17.28 -28.49
N ARG A 106 -12.72 16.97 -29.74
CA ARG A 106 -12.86 15.59 -30.25
C ARG A 106 -11.59 14.78 -30.01
N GLN A 107 -10.44 15.29 -30.46
CA GLN A 107 -9.15 14.64 -30.25
C GLN A 107 -8.85 14.41 -28.77
N GLY A 108 -9.12 15.40 -27.92
CA GLY A 108 -8.91 15.29 -26.48
C GLY A 108 -9.85 14.28 -25.82
N VAL A 109 -11.13 14.23 -26.22
CA VAL A 109 -12.10 13.22 -25.76
C VAL A 109 -11.64 11.83 -26.16
N ASP A 110 -11.22 11.62 -27.40
CA ASP A 110 -10.75 10.31 -27.89
C ASP A 110 -9.49 9.86 -27.14
N GLN A 111 -8.55 10.78 -26.89
CA GLN A 111 -7.36 10.51 -26.07
C GLN A 111 -7.74 10.10 -24.64
N GLN A 112 -8.66 10.83 -23.99
CA GLN A 112 -9.10 10.49 -22.64
C GLN A 112 -9.86 9.15 -22.60
N LYS A 113 -10.68 8.87 -23.60
CA LYS A 113 -11.40 7.59 -23.73
C LYS A 113 -10.41 6.43 -23.82
N ALA A 114 -9.42 6.52 -24.70
CA ALA A 114 -8.36 5.52 -24.83
C ALA A 114 -7.54 5.36 -23.53
N ALA A 115 -7.21 6.46 -22.85
CA ALA A 115 -6.47 6.44 -21.59
C ALA A 115 -7.26 5.76 -20.46
N ILE A 116 -8.55 6.06 -20.34
CA ILE A 116 -9.46 5.46 -19.36
C ILE A 116 -9.64 3.97 -19.64
N GLU A 117 -9.84 3.57 -20.90
CA GLU A 117 -9.96 2.16 -21.29
C GLU A 117 -8.69 1.37 -21.01
N GLU A 118 -7.50 1.93 -21.31
CA GLU A 118 -6.23 1.30 -20.95
C GLU A 118 -6.05 1.21 -19.43
N ARG A 119 -6.43 2.24 -18.68
CA ARG A 119 -6.39 2.20 -17.20
C ARG A 119 -7.34 1.14 -16.65
N ALA A 120 -8.56 1.05 -17.17
CA ALA A 120 -9.54 0.04 -16.79
C ALA A 120 -8.99 -1.38 -17.04
N ARG A 121 -8.44 -1.65 -18.23
CA ARG A 121 -7.84 -2.94 -18.59
C ARG A 121 -6.65 -3.30 -17.70
N ARG A 122 -5.81 -2.33 -17.32
CA ARG A 122 -4.71 -2.55 -16.37
C ARG A 122 -5.22 -2.88 -14.97
N LEU A 123 -6.19 -2.12 -14.45
CA LEU A 123 -6.79 -2.39 -13.15
C LEU A 123 -7.44 -3.78 -13.15
N GLU A 124 -8.23 -4.13 -14.16
CA GLU A 124 -8.83 -5.46 -14.27
C GLU A 124 -7.77 -6.56 -14.16
N ARG A 125 -6.65 -6.42 -14.89
CA ARG A 125 -5.52 -7.36 -14.81
C ARG A 125 -4.93 -7.44 -13.40
N TYR A 126 -4.70 -6.31 -12.74
CA TYR A 126 -4.11 -6.30 -11.38
C TYR A 126 -5.09 -6.75 -10.29
N LEU A 127 -6.40 -6.68 -10.56
CA LEU A 127 -7.45 -7.05 -9.63
C LEU A 127 -8.00 -8.47 -9.92
N ALA A 128 -7.53 -9.15 -10.97
CA ALA A 128 -7.97 -10.50 -11.33
C ALA A 128 -7.60 -11.56 -10.27
N SER A 129 -6.52 -11.38 -9.51
CA SER A 129 -6.08 -12.33 -8.50
C SER A 129 -5.38 -11.66 -7.30
N ASP A 130 -5.14 -12.44 -6.24
CA ASP A 130 -4.33 -12.02 -5.09
C ASP A 130 -2.85 -11.76 -5.46
N GLY A 131 -2.37 -12.25 -6.61
CA GLY A 131 -1.03 -11.99 -7.14
C GLY A 131 -0.92 -10.68 -7.92
N GLY A 132 -2.03 -10.18 -8.46
CA GLY A 132 -2.05 -8.98 -9.30
C GLY A 132 -1.50 -7.70 -8.65
N PRO A 133 -1.71 -7.43 -7.34
CA PRO A 133 -1.05 -6.31 -6.66
C PRO A 133 0.48 -6.38 -6.67
N TYR A 134 1.07 -7.57 -6.61
CA TYR A 134 2.52 -7.73 -6.74
C TYR A 134 3.00 -7.47 -8.18
N THR A 135 2.19 -7.86 -9.17
CA THR A 135 2.46 -7.53 -10.58
C THR A 135 2.41 -6.02 -10.81
N MET A 136 1.43 -5.33 -10.24
CA MET A 136 1.34 -3.87 -10.31
C MET A 136 2.58 -3.17 -9.77
N MET A 137 3.14 -3.66 -8.65
CA MET A 137 4.38 -3.13 -8.10
C MET A 137 5.55 -3.27 -9.09
N VAL A 138 5.77 -4.44 -9.69
CA VAL A 138 6.92 -4.63 -10.61
C VAL A 138 6.71 -4.00 -12.00
N ASP A 139 5.46 -3.75 -12.40
CA ASP A 139 5.14 -3.09 -13.66
C ASP A 139 5.25 -1.56 -13.58
N ASN A 140 4.92 -0.96 -12.42
CA ASN A 140 4.75 0.50 -12.30
C ASN A 140 5.61 1.14 -11.19
N GLY A 141 6.14 0.37 -10.25
CA GLY A 141 6.87 0.91 -9.11
C GLY A 141 8.34 1.16 -9.44
N GLN A 142 8.72 2.43 -9.45
CA GLN A 142 10.07 2.90 -9.81
C GLN A 142 11.16 2.19 -9.01
N LEU A 143 10.96 1.95 -7.71
CA LEU A 143 11.97 1.31 -6.84
C LEU A 143 12.34 -0.09 -7.35
N TRP A 144 11.34 -0.86 -7.78
CA TRP A 144 11.54 -2.24 -8.21
C TRP A 144 12.14 -2.33 -9.60
N THR A 145 11.93 -1.32 -10.44
CA THR A 145 12.39 -1.29 -11.83
C THR A 145 13.67 -0.47 -12.03
N ASP A 146 14.14 0.23 -11.01
CA ASP A 146 15.30 1.10 -11.10
C ASP A 146 16.56 0.32 -11.51
N GLN A 147 17.14 0.68 -12.64
CA GLN A 147 18.28 -0.02 -13.22
C GLN A 147 19.53 -0.02 -12.31
N TYR A 148 19.67 0.93 -11.38
CA TYR A 148 20.81 0.99 -10.49
C TYR A 148 20.69 -0.03 -9.35
N TRP A 149 19.49 -0.53 -9.06
CA TRP A 149 19.30 -1.47 -7.97
C TRP A 149 19.84 -2.86 -8.34
N PRO A 150 20.71 -3.49 -7.54
CA PRO A 150 21.20 -4.84 -7.82
C PRO A 150 20.08 -5.89 -7.89
N TYR A 151 18.96 -5.62 -7.24
CA TYR A 151 17.80 -6.50 -7.17
C TYR A 151 16.63 -6.03 -8.03
N ALA A 152 16.84 -5.11 -8.96
CA ALA A 152 15.82 -4.66 -9.90
C ALA A 152 15.12 -5.84 -10.59
N PHE A 153 13.81 -5.70 -10.83
CA PHE A 153 12.97 -6.75 -11.41
C PHE A 153 13.54 -7.25 -12.73
N ALA A 154 13.95 -6.36 -13.64
CA ALA A 154 14.55 -6.73 -14.93
C ALA A 154 15.79 -7.63 -14.76
N ARG A 155 16.72 -7.26 -13.87
CA ARG A 155 17.95 -8.01 -13.58
C ARG A 155 17.68 -9.36 -12.92
N MET A 156 16.68 -9.41 -12.04
CA MET A 156 16.28 -10.66 -11.41
C MET A 156 15.53 -11.57 -12.39
N ARG A 157 14.73 -11.00 -13.31
CA ARG A 157 13.90 -11.70 -14.31
C ARG A 157 14.71 -12.64 -15.18
N GLU A 158 15.88 -12.19 -15.65
CA GLU A 158 16.81 -12.97 -16.47
C GLU A 158 17.28 -14.26 -15.78
N ARG A 159 17.21 -14.31 -14.44
CA ARG A 159 17.58 -15.48 -13.63
C ARG A 159 16.38 -16.35 -13.25
N PHE A 160 15.17 -16.05 -13.74
CA PHE A 160 14.01 -16.93 -13.58
C PHE A 160 13.82 -17.79 -14.82
N ASN A 161 13.26 -18.99 -14.64
CA ASN A 161 12.95 -19.89 -15.74
C ASN A 161 11.95 -19.21 -16.70
N PRO A 162 12.25 -19.11 -18.01
CA PRO A 162 11.39 -18.44 -18.99
C PRO A 162 9.97 -19.04 -19.09
N GLY A 163 9.72 -20.24 -18.57
CA GLY A 163 8.37 -20.85 -18.53
C GLY A 163 7.38 -20.25 -17.52
N TRP A 164 7.76 -19.23 -16.73
CA TRP A 164 6.92 -18.63 -15.67
C TRP A 164 6.05 -17.44 -16.11
N PHE A 165 5.46 -17.44 -17.30
CA PHE A 165 4.68 -16.28 -17.80
C PHE A 165 3.51 -15.85 -16.86
N GLY A 166 3.33 -14.54 -16.61
CA GLY A 166 2.12 -13.94 -15.99
C GLY A 166 2.24 -13.48 -14.52
N GLU A 167 1.11 -13.43 -13.81
CA GLU A 167 0.94 -12.97 -12.40
C GLU A 167 1.91 -13.63 -11.40
N LYS A 168 2.43 -14.81 -11.76
CA LYS A 168 3.43 -15.54 -10.98
C LYS A 168 4.76 -14.80 -10.86
N TYR A 169 5.09 -13.86 -11.75
CA TYR A 169 6.37 -13.15 -11.70
C TYR A 169 6.46 -12.13 -10.57
N GLY A 170 5.44 -11.28 -10.39
CA GLY A 170 5.47 -10.24 -9.36
C GLY A 170 5.61 -10.87 -7.98
N ARG A 171 4.72 -11.81 -7.65
CA ARG A 171 4.78 -12.48 -6.35
C ARG A 171 6.07 -13.30 -6.17
N ALA A 172 6.50 -14.08 -7.17
CA ALA A 172 7.73 -14.86 -7.05
C ALA A 172 8.99 -13.99 -6.90
N TYR A 173 8.98 -12.79 -7.49
CA TYR A 173 10.04 -11.79 -7.32
C TYR A 173 10.14 -11.35 -5.85
N PHE A 174 9.04 -10.92 -5.24
CA PHE A 174 9.05 -10.50 -3.83
C PHE A 174 9.30 -11.66 -2.87
N ASP A 175 8.79 -12.86 -3.16
CA ASP A 175 9.12 -14.05 -2.38
C ASP A 175 10.63 -14.38 -2.45
N LYS A 176 11.29 -14.09 -3.57
CA LYS A 176 12.76 -14.24 -3.70
C LYS A 176 13.51 -13.20 -2.87
N LEU A 177 13.05 -11.94 -2.85
CA LEU A 177 13.61 -10.90 -1.99
C LEU A 177 13.46 -11.26 -0.51
N SER A 178 12.27 -11.71 -0.12
CA SER A 178 11.97 -12.20 1.22
C SER A 178 12.89 -13.35 1.64
N ARG A 179 13.06 -14.38 0.80
CA ARG A 179 14.01 -15.47 1.07
C ARG A 179 15.44 -14.97 1.24
N LYS A 180 15.89 -14.06 0.37
CA LYS A 180 17.23 -13.47 0.49
C LYS A 180 17.43 -12.71 1.80
N ASN A 181 16.40 -11.99 2.25
CA ASN A 181 16.42 -11.34 3.56
C ASN A 181 16.61 -12.37 4.68
N VAL A 182 15.75 -13.39 4.74
CA VAL A 182 15.80 -14.43 5.78
C VAL A 182 17.11 -15.21 5.75
N GLU A 183 17.58 -15.60 4.57
CA GLU A 183 18.88 -16.28 4.39
C GLU A 183 20.04 -15.40 4.83
N GLY A 184 20.03 -14.11 4.51
CA GLY A 184 21.03 -13.14 4.94
C GLY A 184 21.06 -13.00 6.47
N MET A 185 19.89 -12.84 7.10
CA MET A 185 19.79 -12.78 8.57
C MET A 185 20.27 -14.07 9.23
N ARG A 186 19.90 -15.25 8.70
CA ARG A 186 20.40 -16.55 9.19
C ARG A 186 21.90 -16.72 9.02
N GLY A 187 22.46 -16.21 7.93
CA GLY A 187 23.91 -16.16 7.72
C GLY A 187 24.59 -15.36 8.83
N ASP A 188 24.07 -14.16 9.13
CA ASP A 188 24.58 -13.29 10.18
C ASP A 188 24.44 -13.92 11.58
N THR A 189 23.32 -14.61 11.87
CA THR A 189 23.06 -15.24 13.17
C THR A 189 23.64 -16.64 13.33
N SER A 190 24.18 -17.25 12.27
CA SER A 190 24.74 -18.61 12.30
C SER A 190 25.89 -18.79 13.30
N LYS A 191 26.58 -17.71 13.63
CA LYS A 191 27.71 -17.67 14.57
C LYS A 191 27.31 -17.28 16.00
N VAL A 192 26.04 -16.97 16.23
CA VAL A 192 25.55 -16.62 17.57
C VAL A 192 25.57 -17.88 18.43
N SER A 193 26.32 -17.83 19.52
CA SER A 193 26.46 -18.93 20.46
C SER A 193 25.45 -18.83 21.61
N GLY A 194 25.07 -19.98 22.15
CA GLY A 194 24.19 -20.10 23.31
C GLY A 194 22.73 -20.42 22.97
N ASP A 195 22.09 -21.13 23.89
CA ASP A 195 20.71 -21.63 23.72
C ASP A 195 19.66 -20.52 23.67
N TRP A 196 20.01 -19.30 24.13
CA TRP A 196 19.10 -18.16 24.17
C TRP A 196 18.57 -17.80 22.78
N ALA A 197 19.40 -17.87 21.73
CA ALA A 197 19.02 -17.50 20.37
C ALA A 197 17.94 -18.44 19.83
N LYS A 198 18.06 -19.75 20.09
CA LYS A 198 17.04 -20.74 19.73
C LYS A 198 15.75 -20.52 20.52
N ARG A 199 15.84 -20.38 21.85
CA ARG A 199 14.65 -20.13 22.70
C ARG A 199 13.91 -18.86 22.29
N MET A 200 14.64 -17.78 22.02
CA MET A 200 14.10 -16.51 21.55
C MET A 200 13.38 -16.68 20.22
N ARG A 201 14.03 -17.32 19.24
CA ARG A 201 13.43 -17.59 17.93
C ARG A 201 12.15 -18.40 18.06
N ASP A 202 12.17 -19.51 18.78
CA ASP A 202 11.02 -20.41 18.93
C ASP A 202 9.88 -19.72 19.69
N GLY A 203 10.21 -19.02 20.79
CA GLY A 203 9.26 -18.27 21.61
C GLY A 203 8.60 -17.12 20.84
N LEU A 204 9.39 -16.31 20.11
CA LEU A 204 8.85 -15.22 19.29
C LEU A 204 8.00 -15.75 18.14
N GLN A 205 8.38 -16.83 17.48
CA GLN A 205 7.53 -17.41 16.43
C GLN A 205 6.19 -17.90 16.98
N ALA A 206 6.17 -18.49 18.18
CA ALA A 206 4.93 -18.86 18.84
C ALA A 206 4.10 -17.63 19.21
N GLN A 207 4.73 -16.60 19.78
CA GLN A 207 4.04 -15.39 20.19
C GLN A 207 3.50 -14.58 18.99
N LEU A 208 4.28 -14.42 17.92
CA LEU A 208 3.89 -13.67 16.72
C LEU A 208 2.68 -14.29 16.00
N ARG A 209 2.41 -15.58 16.19
CA ARG A 209 1.17 -16.21 15.70
C ARG A 209 -0.08 -15.72 16.43
N SER A 210 0.07 -15.23 17.66
CA SER A 210 -1.04 -14.62 18.41
C SER A 210 -1.23 -13.13 18.12
N SER A 211 -0.37 -12.51 17.31
CA SER A 211 -0.48 -11.10 16.95
C SER A 211 -1.76 -10.79 16.16
N VAL A 212 -2.11 -9.51 16.16
CA VAL A 212 -3.22 -8.99 15.38
C VAL A 212 -2.72 -7.98 14.34
N LEU A 213 -3.48 -7.88 13.26
CA LEU A 213 -3.41 -6.78 12.31
C LEU A 213 -4.40 -5.70 12.73
N SER A 214 -3.93 -4.47 12.79
CA SER A 214 -4.71 -3.31 13.21
C SER A 214 -4.76 -2.28 12.09
N HIS A 215 -5.96 -1.97 11.60
CA HIS A 215 -6.20 -0.85 10.69
C HIS A 215 -6.95 0.25 11.43
N TYR A 216 -6.38 1.45 11.47
CA TYR A 216 -6.93 2.59 12.19
C TYR A 216 -7.66 3.54 11.23
N THR A 217 -8.87 3.94 11.61
CA THR A 217 -9.75 4.81 10.82
C THR A 217 -10.74 5.54 11.76
N THR A 218 -11.77 6.21 11.22
CA THR A 218 -12.91 6.72 12.00
C THR A 218 -14.00 5.67 12.14
N GLU A 219 -14.80 5.71 13.20
CA GLU A 219 -15.91 4.76 13.42
C GLU A 219 -16.87 4.73 12.24
N ARG A 220 -17.27 5.90 11.72
CA ARG A 220 -18.16 6.00 10.56
C ARG A 220 -17.57 5.28 9.34
N ARG A 221 -16.29 5.49 9.03
CA ARG A 221 -15.62 4.79 7.91
C ARG A 221 -15.55 3.29 8.13
N ALA A 222 -15.22 2.84 9.35
CA ALA A 222 -15.21 1.42 9.68
C ALA A 222 -16.59 0.78 9.48
N ARG A 223 -17.67 1.46 9.89
CA ARG A 223 -19.05 0.99 9.69
C ARG A 223 -19.43 0.92 8.20
N LEU A 224 -19.04 1.88 7.38
CA LEU A 224 -19.28 1.83 5.93
C LEU A 224 -18.59 0.63 5.26
N MET A 225 -17.44 0.21 5.78
CA MET A 225 -16.69 -0.95 5.28
C MET A 225 -17.40 -2.29 5.55
N LEU A 226 -18.42 -2.36 6.42
CA LEU A 226 -19.18 -3.59 6.66
C LEU A 226 -20.01 -4.00 5.45
N SER A 227 -20.65 -3.03 4.78
CA SER A 227 -21.44 -3.28 3.58
C SER A 227 -20.60 -3.49 2.33
N GLY A 228 -19.45 -2.79 2.23
CA GLY A 228 -18.63 -2.72 1.03
C GLY A 228 -17.35 -3.57 1.06
N GLY A 229 -16.95 -4.04 2.24
CA GLY A 229 -15.59 -4.51 2.51
C GLY A 229 -14.60 -3.36 2.67
N MET A 230 -13.45 -3.65 3.26
CA MET A 230 -12.26 -2.82 3.15
C MET A 230 -11.71 -2.95 1.74
N LYS A 231 -11.52 -1.83 1.04
CA LYS A 231 -11.05 -1.81 -0.36
C LYS A 231 -9.74 -1.05 -0.49
N THR A 232 -8.88 -1.52 -1.37
CA THR A 232 -7.62 -0.87 -1.74
C THR A 232 -7.89 0.37 -2.60
N LYS A 233 -6.91 1.26 -2.78
CA LYS A 233 -7.05 2.39 -3.71
C LYS A 233 -7.36 1.88 -5.12
N ALA A 234 -6.70 0.82 -5.59
CA ALA A 234 -6.96 0.24 -6.90
C ALA A 234 -8.39 -0.33 -7.04
N ASP A 235 -8.91 -0.97 -5.99
CA ASP A 235 -10.30 -1.45 -5.94
C ASP A 235 -11.32 -0.30 -5.96
N LEU A 236 -11.03 0.80 -5.24
CA LEU A 236 -11.87 1.99 -5.23
C LEU A 236 -11.83 2.69 -6.58
N GLU A 237 -10.67 2.77 -7.22
CA GLU A 237 -10.50 3.32 -8.56
C GLU A 237 -11.29 2.53 -9.62
N ALA A 238 -11.39 1.21 -9.46
CA ALA A 238 -12.19 0.35 -10.32
C ALA A 238 -13.70 0.35 -9.96
N SER A 239 -14.14 1.11 -8.96
CA SER A 239 -15.52 1.13 -8.47
C SER A 239 -16.32 2.34 -8.93
N GLU A 240 -17.59 2.46 -8.52
CA GLU A 240 -18.43 3.64 -8.79
C GLU A 240 -18.25 4.76 -7.75
N PHE A 241 -17.50 4.53 -6.69
CA PHE A 241 -17.45 5.45 -5.56
C PHE A 241 -16.38 6.53 -5.76
N GLU A 242 -16.70 7.76 -5.33
CA GLU A 242 -15.67 8.74 -5.03
C GLU A 242 -14.96 8.34 -3.74
N TYR A 243 -13.67 8.60 -3.68
CA TYR A 243 -12.88 8.23 -2.53
C TYR A 243 -11.77 9.26 -2.27
N LYS A 244 -11.54 9.52 -0.99
CA LYS A 244 -10.32 10.14 -0.51
C LYS A 244 -9.42 9.04 0.00
N HIS A 245 -8.20 8.94 -0.51
CA HIS A 245 -7.24 7.94 -0.06
C HIS A 245 -5.93 8.61 0.35
N ASN A 246 -5.35 8.18 1.47
CA ASN A 246 -4.17 8.81 2.08
C ASN A 246 -2.83 8.34 1.45
N THR A 247 -2.82 8.11 0.14
CA THR A 247 -1.66 7.62 -0.62
C THR A 247 -0.72 8.78 -0.95
N SER A 248 0.57 8.62 -0.70
CA SER A 248 1.61 9.57 -1.12
C SER A 248 2.07 9.30 -2.57
N ALA A 249 2.78 10.26 -3.17
CA ALA A 249 3.42 10.05 -4.48
C ALA A 249 4.36 8.82 -4.48
N PHE A 250 5.04 8.57 -3.36
CA PHE A 250 5.94 7.43 -3.20
C PHE A 250 5.18 6.10 -3.16
N ASP A 251 4.02 6.03 -2.51
CA ASP A 251 3.16 4.83 -2.54
C ASP A 251 2.64 4.55 -3.96
N GLU A 252 2.26 5.60 -4.67
CA GLU A 252 1.66 5.52 -6.01
C GLU A 252 2.65 5.15 -7.11
N HIS A 253 3.83 5.77 -7.11
CA HIS A 253 4.81 5.62 -8.19
C HIS A 253 6.11 4.96 -7.75
N GLY A 254 6.52 5.13 -6.49
CA GLY A 254 7.76 4.56 -5.98
C GLY A 254 7.62 3.05 -5.74
N LEU A 255 6.60 2.68 -4.96
CA LEU A 255 6.27 1.30 -4.65
C LEU A 255 5.19 0.74 -5.59
N ALA A 256 4.26 1.57 -6.06
CA ALA A 256 3.04 1.17 -6.74
C ALA A 256 2.22 0.11 -5.95
N ASN A 257 2.11 0.30 -4.64
CA ASN A 257 1.45 -0.63 -3.70
C ASN A 257 -0.08 -0.39 -3.58
N LEU A 258 -0.70 0.27 -4.55
CA LEU A 258 -2.11 0.70 -4.50
C LEU A 258 -3.13 -0.44 -4.39
N GLY A 259 -2.70 -1.67 -4.68
CA GLY A 259 -3.50 -2.88 -4.57
C GLY A 259 -3.39 -3.57 -3.21
N PHE A 260 -2.84 -2.89 -2.20
CA PHE A 260 -2.72 -3.41 -0.85
C PHE A 260 -3.46 -2.55 0.19
N LEU A 261 -4.05 -3.21 1.18
CA LEU A 261 -4.58 -2.64 2.41
C LEU A 261 -3.48 -2.59 3.47
N PHE A 262 -3.40 -1.48 4.20
CA PHE A 262 -2.37 -1.25 5.21
C PHE A 262 -2.83 -1.61 6.62
N PHE A 263 -1.95 -2.26 7.40
CA PHE A 263 -2.15 -2.64 8.80
C PHE A 263 -0.86 -2.47 9.61
N PHE A 264 -1.01 -2.21 10.91
CA PHE A 264 0.06 -2.44 11.89
C PHE A 264 0.01 -3.89 12.39
N ILE A 265 1.17 -4.48 12.67
CA ILE A 265 1.24 -5.74 13.43
C ILE A 265 1.40 -5.38 14.90
N GLU A 266 0.48 -5.84 15.75
CA GLU A 266 0.42 -5.44 17.16
C GLU A 266 0.19 -6.64 18.09
N ASP A 267 0.56 -6.48 19.35
CA ASP A 267 0.08 -7.38 20.40
C ASP A 267 -1.43 -7.15 20.65
N PRO A 268 -2.23 -8.21 20.90
CA PRO A 268 -3.66 -8.05 21.13
C PRO A 268 -4.02 -7.12 22.30
N SER A 269 -3.12 -6.99 23.28
CA SER A 269 -3.31 -6.13 24.43
C SER A 269 -2.87 -4.67 24.20
N GLU A 270 -2.39 -4.30 23.01
CA GLU A 270 -1.96 -2.92 22.75
C GLU A 270 -3.15 -1.94 22.84
N PRO A 271 -2.96 -0.80 23.55
CA PRO A 271 -3.96 0.26 23.56
C PRO A 271 -4.14 0.87 22.17
N PHE A 272 -5.12 1.75 22.03
CA PHE A 272 -5.30 2.51 20.80
C PHE A 272 -4.06 3.35 20.49
N ARG A 273 -3.51 3.15 19.29
CA ARG A 273 -2.39 3.96 18.79
C ARG A 273 -2.86 5.36 18.44
N GLY A 274 -2.13 6.37 18.92
CA GLY A 274 -2.24 7.72 18.40
C GLY A 274 -1.74 7.78 16.95
N THR A 275 -2.64 7.88 15.98
CA THR A 275 -2.29 7.94 14.56
C THR A 275 -3.12 8.97 13.83
N ARG A 276 -2.54 9.60 12.78
CA ARG A 276 -3.26 10.53 11.91
C ARG A 276 -4.44 9.89 11.19
N PHE A 277 -4.43 8.56 11.00
CA PHE A 277 -5.51 7.84 10.31
C PHE A 277 -6.80 7.75 11.14
N SER A 278 -6.69 7.92 12.45
CA SER A 278 -7.81 7.93 13.39
C SER A 278 -8.47 9.31 13.52
N LYS A 279 -8.03 10.29 12.73
CA LYS A 279 -8.55 11.65 12.71
C LYS A 279 -8.93 12.01 11.27
N ASP A 280 -10.06 12.66 11.11
CA ASP A 280 -10.49 13.23 9.84
C ASP A 280 -11.15 14.58 10.14
N GLU A 281 -10.63 15.65 9.54
CA GLU A 281 -11.13 17.01 9.79
C GLU A 281 -12.60 17.17 9.35
N GLU A 282 -13.00 16.38 8.35
CA GLU A 282 -14.36 16.37 7.80
C GLU A 282 -15.30 15.37 8.51
N ASP A 283 -14.77 14.52 9.40
CA ASP A 283 -15.54 13.50 10.13
C ASP A 283 -15.17 13.49 11.62
N PRO A 284 -15.98 14.14 12.48
CA PRO A 284 -15.72 14.24 13.92
C PRO A 284 -16.03 12.93 14.69
N SER A 285 -16.24 11.81 13.98
CA SER A 285 -16.51 10.52 14.60
C SER A 285 -15.35 10.05 15.49
N PRO A 286 -15.62 9.27 16.55
CA PRO A 286 -14.58 8.66 17.36
C PRO A 286 -13.59 7.84 16.52
N PRO A 287 -12.33 7.71 16.97
CA PRO A 287 -11.38 6.83 16.33
C PRO A 287 -11.87 5.38 16.46
N ALA A 288 -11.61 4.57 15.44
CA ALA A 288 -11.90 3.15 15.45
C ALA A 288 -10.70 2.34 14.93
N ARG A 289 -10.63 1.08 15.35
CA ARG A 289 -9.63 0.12 14.89
C ARG A 289 -10.34 -1.13 14.38
N ILE A 290 -10.00 -1.55 13.17
CA ILE A 290 -10.36 -2.87 12.65
C ILE A 290 -9.23 -3.83 13.04
N ARG A 291 -9.56 -4.90 13.77
CA ARG A 291 -8.61 -5.86 14.32
C ARG A 291 -8.85 -7.26 13.75
N LEU A 292 -7.79 -7.89 13.26
CA LEU A 292 -7.84 -9.21 12.64
C LEU A 292 -6.74 -10.09 13.21
N ASN A 293 -7.03 -11.34 13.52
CA ASN A 293 -5.98 -12.29 13.90
C ASN A 293 -5.03 -12.54 12.71
N ILE A 294 -3.71 -12.50 12.93
CA ILE A 294 -2.71 -12.62 11.86
C ILE A 294 -2.81 -13.95 11.10
N GLU A 295 -3.11 -15.07 11.78
CA GLU A 295 -3.23 -16.39 11.16
C GLU A 295 -4.46 -16.49 10.25
N GLN A 296 -5.52 -15.77 10.58
CA GLN A 296 -6.79 -15.79 9.86
C GLN A 296 -6.89 -14.69 8.79
N SER A 297 -6.06 -13.65 8.88
CA SER A 297 -6.08 -12.49 7.99
C SER A 297 -5.65 -12.77 6.55
N GLY A 298 -4.95 -13.89 6.32
CA GLY A 298 -4.27 -14.18 5.05
C GLY A 298 -2.89 -13.53 4.90
N LEU A 299 -2.38 -12.77 5.87
CA LEU A 299 -1.06 -12.15 5.79
C LEU A 299 0.05 -13.19 5.56
N LEU A 300 -0.01 -14.30 6.29
CA LEU A 300 1.01 -15.35 6.26
C LEU A 300 0.99 -16.20 4.99
N SER A 301 -0.05 -16.08 4.16
CA SER A 301 -0.12 -16.77 2.86
C SER A 301 0.09 -15.82 1.70
N LYS A 302 -0.47 -14.61 1.77
CA LYS A 302 -0.52 -13.68 0.63
C LYS A 302 -0.05 -12.26 0.92
N GLY A 303 0.32 -11.95 2.15
CA GLY A 303 0.71 -10.62 2.57
C GLY A 303 2.16 -10.29 2.28
N TRP A 304 2.44 -9.01 2.43
CA TRP A 304 3.78 -8.42 2.41
C TRP A 304 3.97 -7.59 3.68
N VAL A 305 5.17 -7.63 4.23
CA VAL A 305 5.59 -6.81 5.36
C VAL A 305 6.86 -6.07 4.97
N MET A 306 6.86 -4.77 5.25
CA MET A 306 8.06 -3.96 5.29
C MET A 306 8.46 -3.77 6.76
N LEU A 307 9.74 -4.01 7.08
CA LEU A 307 10.23 -3.90 8.46
C LEU A 307 10.26 -2.45 8.96
N SER A 308 10.46 -1.51 8.04
CA SER A 308 10.39 -0.06 8.22
C SER A 308 9.71 0.61 7.02
N ASP A 309 9.30 1.87 7.18
CA ASP A 309 8.71 2.69 6.12
C ASP A 309 9.69 2.85 4.94
N PHE A 310 9.32 2.49 3.70
CA PHE A 310 10.21 2.56 2.53
C PHE A 310 10.45 3.99 2.06
N ALA A 311 9.48 4.90 2.25
CA ALA A 311 9.60 6.28 1.80
C ALA A 311 10.67 7.03 2.58
N GLN A 312 10.79 6.71 3.88
CA GLN A 312 11.74 7.35 4.79
C GLN A 312 12.91 6.42 5.18
N ARG A 313 12.80 5.12 4.84
CA ARG A 313 13.65 4.03 5.37
C ARG A 313 13.85 4.11 6.88
N GLU A 314 12.81 4.52 7.59
CA GLU A 314 12.92 5.00 8.95
C GLU A 314 12.80 3.84 9.95
N PHE A 315 13.94 3.38 10.46
CA PHE A 315 13.98 2.54 11.65
C PHE A 315 14.03 3.41 12.90
N PRO A 316 13.42 2.99 14.02
CA PRO A 316 13.55 3.73 15.27
C PRO A 316 15.02 3.84 15.72
N THR A 317 15.44 5.05 16.08
CA THR A 317 16.67 5.25 16.85
C THR A 317 16.39 4.83 18.29
N VAL A 318 17.30 4.08 18.89
CA VAL A 318 17.21 3.61 20.27
C VAL A 318 18.34 4.25 21.07
N MET A 319 17.96 4.89 22.16
CA MET A 319 18.84 5.51 23.14
C MET A 319 18.65 4.81 24.48
N ALA A 320 19.72 4.70 25.27
CA ALA A 320 19.70 4.17 26.63
C ALA A 320 19.95 5.27 27.66
N ASP A 321 19.45 5.05 28.88
CA ASP A 321 19.74 5.89 30.03
C ASP A 321 21.25 5.81 30.33
N GLU A 322 21.87 6.96 30.61
CA GLU A 322 23.30 7.01 30.98
C GLU A 322 23.58 6.27 32.30
N ASN A 323 22.63 6.24 33.23
CA ASN A 323 22.75 5.63 34.55
C ASN A 323 22.29 4.17 34.59
N ASP A 324 21.33 3.80 33.73
CA ASP A 324 20.88 2.41 33.55
C ASP A 324 20.83 2.03 32.05
N PRO A 325 21.94 1.54 31.47
CA PRO A 325 21.99 1.16 30.07
C PRO A 325 21.02 0.04 29.65
N ALA A 326 20.29 -0.59 30.58
CA ALA A 326 19.24 -1.54 30.27
C ALA A 326 17.86 -0.87 30.05
N GLU A 327 17.68 0.37 30.48
CA GLU A 327 16.50 1.17 30.17
C GLU A 327 16.70 1.97 28.88
N THR A 328 15.68 1.98 28.01
CA THR A 328 15.79 2.56 26.67
C THR A 328 14.54 3.32 26.27
N GLU A 329 14.74 4.34 25.43
CA GLU A 329 13.70 5.03 24.69
C GLU A 329 13.95 4.89 23.18
N SER A 330 12.87 4.80 22.40
CA SER A 330 12.93 4.75 20.94
C SER A 330 12.10 5.86 20.30
N PHE A 331 12.64 6.48 19.25
CA PHE A 331 11.96 7.53 18.50
C PHE A 331 12.22 7.42 16.99
N LEU A 332 11.38 8.09 16.21
CA LEU A 332 11.45 8.13 14.75
C LEU A 332 12.08 9.48 14.32
N PRO A 333 13.30 9.49 13.74
CA PRO A 333 14.06 10.72 13.47
C PRO A 333 13.33 11.81 12.67
N THR A 334 12.40 11.44 11.78
CA THR A 334 11.64 12.36 10.93
C THR A 334 10.36 12.89 11.57
N ARG A 335 9.95 12.30 12.71
CA ARG A 335 8.69 12.64 13.39
C ARG A 335 8.92 13.34 14.72
N ASP A 336 10.11 13.19 15.28
CA ASP A 336 10.49 13.77 16.55
C ASP A 336 10.92 15.23 16.33
N THR A 337 10.10 16.18 16.77
CA THR A 337 10.59 17.55 17.00
C THR A 337 11.53 17.54 18.21
N GLU A 338 12.56 18.39 18.28
CA GLU A 338 13.47 18.43 19.44
C GLU A 338 12.76 18.57 20.80
N GLU A 339 11.53 19.11 20.81
CA GLU A 339 10.65 19.24 21.98
C GLU A 339 10.05 17.90 22.48
N GLU A 340 10.04 16.84 21.67
CA GLU A 340 9.49 15.52 22.02
C GLU A 340 10.52 14.56 22.64
N ARG A 341 11.81 14.94 22.71
CA ARG A 341 12.81 14.28 23.57
C ARG A 341 12.51 14.58 25.04
N LYS A 342 11.46 13.93 25.55
CA LYS A 342 10.85 14.17 26.86
C LYS A 342 11.76 13.81 28.03
N HIS A 343 12.85 13.10 27.76
CA HIS A 343 13.66 12.44 28.76
C HIS A 343 15.15 12.75 28.56
N PRO A 344 15.69 13.79 29.24
CA PRO A 344 17.09 14.18 29.10
C PRO A 344 18.08 13.10 29.53
N GLU A 345 17.65 12.04 30.21
CA GLU A 345 18.43 10.89 30.65
C GLU A 345 18.86 9.94 29.52
N TYR A 346 18.11 9.83 28.42
CA TYR A 346 18.42 8.91 27.31
C TYR A 346 19.40 9.50 26.30
N ARG A 347 20.70 9.51 26.64
CA ARG A 347 21.76 10.12 25.80
C ARG A 347 22.71 9.13 25.19
N ARG A 348 22.72 7.89 25.65
CA ARG A 348 23.64 6.86 25.13
C ARG A 348 23.05 6.19 23.90
N LEU A 349 23.68 6.35 22.75
CA LEU A 349 23.25 5.66 21.53
C LEU A 349 23.37 4.14 21.69
N VAL A 350 22.24 3.45 21.50
CA VAL A 350 22.19 1.98 21.39
C VAL A 350 22.19 1.57 19.94
N ARG A 351 21.35 2.20 19.13
CA ARG A 351 21.17 1.84 17.73
C ARG A 351 20.58 2.99 16.90
N ARG A 352 21.10 3.22 15.71
CA ARG A 352 20.48 4.08 14.69
C ARG A 352 20.66 3.52 13.29
N PHE A 353 19.71 3.81 12.42
CA PHE A 353 19.87 3.55 11.00
C PHE A 353 20.49 4.77 10.32
N GLU A 354 21.50 4.52 9.48
CA GLU A 354 22.10 5.51 8.61
C GLU A 354 21.78 5.15 7.17
N GLN A 355 20.94 5.97 6.57
CA GLN A 355 20.53 5.80 5.19
C GLN A 355 21.67 6.19 4.24
N GLY A 356 22.02 5.30 3.31
CA GLY A 356 22.88 5.66 2.20
C GLY A 356 22.07 6.40 1.12
N MET A 357 22.62 7.52 0.66
CA MET A 357 22.03 8.38 -0.37
C MET A 357 23.03 8.56 -1.50
N GLY A 358 22.65 8.17 -2.71
CA GLY A 358 23.46 8.39 -3.90
C GLY A 358 23.15 9.73 -4.56
N ASN A 359 24.16 10.34 -5.18
CA ASN A 359 23.97 11.57 -5.95
C ASN A 359 23.19 11.29 -7.24
N LEU A 360 22.32 12.25 -7.60
CA LEU A 360 21.70 12.31 -8.92
C LEU A 360 22.75 12.70 -9.96
N THR A 361 22.62 12.14 -11.16
CA THR A 361 23.41 12.55 -12.34
C THR A 361 22.67 13.62 -13.13
N ASP A 362 23.39 14.32 -14.01
CA ASP A 362 22.78 15.31 -14.92
C ASP A 362 21.61 14.71 -15.71
N ALA A 363 21.74 13.46 -16.17
CA ALA A 363 20.66 12.75 -16.86
C ALA A 363 19.44 12.48 -15.96
N ASP A 364 19.63 12.24 -14.66
CA ASP A 364 18.50 12.10 -13.73
C ASP A 364 17.82 13.46 -13.48
N LEU A 365 18.59 14.55 -13.47
CA LEU A 365 18.04 15.91 -13.32
C LEU A 365 17.22 16.30 -14.56
N ASP A 366 17.71 15.99 -15.75
CA ASP A 366 16.96 16.21 -17.00
C ASP A 366 15.64 15.42 -17.01
N GLU A 367 15.67 14.13 -16.60
CA GLU A 367 14.47 13.30 -16.45
C GLU A 367 13.51 13.89 -15.42
N PHE A 368 14.02 14.32 -14.27
CA PHE A 368 13.24 14.94 -13.20
C PHE A 368 12.52 16.21 -13.66
N MET A 369 13.22 17.10 -14.38
CA MET A 369 12.67 18.35 -14.90
C MET A 369 11.58 18.08 -15.96
N ALA A 370 11.84 17.15 -16.89
CA ALA A 370 10.85 16.75 -17.88
C ALA A 370 9.58 16.16 -17.24
N LEU A 371 9.76 15.33 -16.21
CA LEU A 371 8.64 14.77 -15.46
C LEU A 371 7.92 15.81 -14.60
N GLN A 372 8.61 16.82 -14.07
CA GLN A 372 7.97 17.83 -13.22
C GLN A 372 6.92 18.63 -13.98
N GLU A 373 7.10 18.81 -15.29
CA GLU A 373 6.12 19.47 -16.16
C GLU A 373 4.95 18.54 -16.53
N GLN A 374 5.20 17.24 -16.70
CA GLN A 374 4.23 16.27 -17.23
C GLN A 374 3.46 15.52 -16.13
N ASP A 375 4.17 15.05 -15.11
CA ASP A 375 3.65 14.29 -13.97
C ASP A 375 4.46 14.65 -12.69
N PRO A 376 4.05 15.71 -11.96
CA PRO A 376 4.73 16.17 -10.76
C PRO A 376 4.82 15.10 -9.66
N LYS A 377 3.87 14.16 -9.57
CA LYS A 377 3.89 13.10 -8.57
C LYS A 377 4.92 12.05 -8.92
N LEU A 378 5.00 11.66 -10.19
CA LEU A 378 6.04 10.75 -10.67
C LEU A 378 7.43 11.36 -10.50
N SER A 379 7.59 12.66 -10.77
CA SER A 379 8.82 13.42 -10.53
C SER A 379 9.20 13.46 -9.04
N GLN A 380 8.25 13.75 -8.15
CA GLN A 380 8.45 13.72 -6.70
C GLN A 380 8.86 12.33 -6.20
N SER A 381 8.28 11.27 -6.74
CA SER A 381 8.68 9.91 -6.38
C SER A 381 10.10 9.59 -6.86
N LEU A 382 10.46 10.01 -8.09
CA LEU A 382 11.78 9.77 -8.67
C LEU A 382 12.89 10.40 -7.82
N SER A 383 12.68 11.62 -7.34
CA SER A 383 13.66 12.35 -6.52
C SER A 383 13.95 11.68 -5.17
N VAL A 384 13.07 10.80 -4.70
CA VAL A 384 13.28 9.98 -3.50
C VAL A 384 13.87 8.61 -3.87
N VAL A 385 13.28 7.93 -4.85
CA VAL A 385 13.66 6.55 -5.22
C VAL A 385 15.10 6.47 -5.74
N ARG A 386 15.47 7.36 -6.67
CA ARG A 386 16.77 7.26 -7.38
C ARG A 386 17.95 7.42 -6.41
N PRO A 387 17.98 8.41 -5.48
CA PRO A 387 19.03 8.49 -4.47
C PRO A 387 19.07 7.28 -3.53
N HIS A 388 17.90 6.77 -3.12
CA HIS A 388 17.82 5.60 -2.22
C HIS A 388 18.43 4.35 -2.86
N VAL A 389 18.12 4.12 -4.13
CA VAL A 389 18.61 2.96 -4.87
C VAL A 389 20.12 3.08 -5.10
N ARG A 390 20.59 4.25 -5.53
CA ARG A 390 22.02 4.50 -5.81
C ARG A 390 22.88 4.40 -4.54
N GLY A 391 22.35 4.79 -3.40
CA GLY A 391 23.03 4.74 -2.10
C GLY A 391 22.77 3.48 -1.28
N ASP A 392 22.09 2.46 -1.84
CA ASP A 392 21.65 1.30 -1.06
C ASP A 392 22.82 0.52 -0.42
N ASP A 393 23.98 0.49 -1.09
CA ASP A 393 25.21 -0.13 -0.60
C ASP A 393 25.82 0.60 0.60
N GLY A 394 25.57 1.90 0.74
CA GLY A 394 25.99 2.72 1.87
C GLY A 394 25.10 2.61 3.11
N SER A 395 23.91 2.02 2.97
CA SER A 395 22.91 1.92 4.04
C SER A 395 23.34 0.93 5.12
N ARG A 396 23.27 1.37 6.38
CA ARG A 396 23.82 0.62 7.51
C ARG A 396 23.03 0.83 8.80
N MET A 397 23.06 -0.18 9.67
CA MET A 397 22.60 -0.08 11.05
C MET A 397 23.83 0.06 11.95
N VAL A 398 23.89 1.15 12.71
CA VAL A 398 24.96 1.48 13.65
C VAL A 398 24.49 1.16 15.06
N TYR A 399 25.33 0.48 15.83
CA TYR A 399 25.07 0.07 17.21
C TYR A 399 26.12 0.65 18.13
N GLY A 400 25.73 1.10 19.32
CA GLY A 400 26.63 1.63 20.34
C GLY A 400 27.01 3.10 20.19
N PRO A 401 27.65 3.69 21.21
CA PRO A 401 28.06 5.09 21.23
C PRO A 401 29.27 5.35 20.31
N GLU A 402 29.49 6.62 20.01
CA GLU A 402 30.66 7.07 19.22
C GLU A 402 31.98 6.56 19.84
N GLY A 403 32.90 6.11 18.98
CA GLY A 403 34.18 5.52 19.40
C GLY A 403 34.12 4.04 19.83
N GLN A 404 32.92 3.50 20.10
CA GLN A 404 32.70 2.07 20.36
C GLN A 404 31.63 1.46 19.46
N SER A 405 31.25 2.17 18.41
CA SER A 405 30.15 1.78 17.55
C SER A 405 30.54 0.68 16.57
N GLU A 406 29.64 -0.26 16.35
CA GLU A 406 29.72 -1.25 15.28
C GLU A 406 28.68 -0.95 14.20
N SER A 407 29.05 -1.15 12.93
CA SER A 407 28.16 -0.87 11.80
C SER A 407 27.97 -2.10 10.92
N TYR A 408 26.73 -2.34 10.52
CA TYR A 408 26.34 -3.50 9.73
C TYR A 408 25.57 -3.06 8.48
N PRO A 409 25.87 -3.62 7.29
CA PRO A 409 25.10 -3.34 6.08
C PRO A 409 23.61 -3.65 6.26
N GLU A 410 22.76 -2.73 5.82
CA GLU A 410 21.31 -2.84 5.89
C GLU A 410 20.67 -2.39 4.56
N PRO A 411 20.89 -3.16 3.46
CA PRO A 411 20.35 -2.83 2.15
C PRO A 411 18.82 -3.00 2.08
N LEU A 412 18.17 -2.38 1.09
CA LEU A 412 16.71 -2.36 0.87
C LEU A 412 16.09 -3.76 0.90
N VAL A 413 16.78 -4.77 0.36
CA VAL A 413 16.31 -6.16 0.33
C VAL A 413 16.07 -6.72 1.74
N ARG A 414 16.78 -6.23 2.76
CA ARG A 414 16.60 -6.65 4.17
C ARG A 414 15.33 -6.08 4.82
N ASN A 415 14.60 -5.22 4.12
CA ASN A 415 13.35 -4.65 4.59
C ASN A 415 12.10 -5.46 4.19
N ILE A 416 12.25 -6.55 3.43
CA ILE A 416 11.11 -7.21 2.76
C ILE A 416 10.87 -8.59 3.36
N LEU A 417 9.62 -8.88 3.74
CA LEU A 417 9.14 -10.22 4.10
C LEU A 417 7.79 -10.49 3.44
N THR A 418 7.56 -11.70 2.93
CA THR A 418 6.28 -12.09 2.31
C THR A 418 5.76 -13.42 2.84
N GLY A 419 4.43 -13.52 2.93
CA GLY A 419 3.71 -14.74 3.31
C GLY A 419 4.39 -15.53 4.44
N LYS A 420 4.81 -16.76 4.12
CA LYS A 420 5.35 -17.72 5.10
C LYS A 420 6.65 -17.28 5.77
N ASP A 421 7.37 -16.32 5.18
CA ASP A 421 8.64 -15.83 5.71
C ASP A 421 8.43 -14.72 6.75
N ILE A 422 7.22 -14.16 6.90
CA ILE A 422 6.94 -13.03 7.79
C ILE A 422 7.28 -13.37 9.25
N ILE A 423 6.68 -14.43 9.80
CA ILE A 423 6.92 -14.80 11.21
C ILE A 423 8.38 -15.26 11.44
N PRO A 424 8.93 -16.19 10.63
CA PRO A 424 10.33 -16.59 10.78
C PRO A 424 11.31 -15.41 10.61
N GLY A 425 11.03 -14.50 9.67
CA GLY A 425 11.87 -13.34 9.39
C GLY A 425 11.87 -12.32 10.54
N LEU A 426 10.70 -12.01 11.10
CA LEU A 426 10.61 -11.13 12.29
C LEU A 426 11.33 -11.73 13.50
N ALA A 427 11.18 -13.04 13.74
CA ALA A 427 11.88 -13.73 14.82
C ALA A 427 13.41 -13.76 14.60
N GLU A 428 13.86 -14.01 13.38
CA GLU A 428 15.29 -13.97 13.05
C GLU A 428 15.86 -12.56 13.20
N ARG A 429 15.08 -11.54 12.79
CA ARG A 429 15.45 -10.14 12.97
C ARG A 429 15.67 -9.81 14.44
N ALA A 430 14.81 -10.28 15.34
CA ALA A 430 14.99 -10.06 16.77
C ALA A 430 16.30 -10.67 17.31
N VAL A 431 16.61 -11.92 16.92
CA VAL A 431 17.86 -12.57 17.30
C VAL A 431 19.07 -11.78 16.78
N LEU A 432 19.00 -11.33 15.52
CA LEU A 432 20.04 -10.51 14.90
C LEU A 432 20.25 -9.20 15.67
N GLU A 433 19.19 -8.44 15.94
CA GLU A 433 19.26 -7.18 16.69
C GLU A 433 19.86 -7.40 18.08
N VAL A 434 19.38 -8.39 18.84
CA VAL A 434 19.89 -8.66 20.20
C VAL A 434 21.37 -9.07 20.16
N SER A 435 21.78 -9.88 19.18
CA SER A 435 23.18 -10.31 19.05
C SER A 435 24.14 -9.16 18.72
N ARG A 436 23.66 -8.13 18.03
CA ARG A 436 24.45 -6.91 17.73
C ARG A 436 24.47 -5.96 18.91
N ILE A 437 23.33 -5.78 19.59
CA ILE A 437 23.23 -5.00 20.83
C ILE A 437 24.15 -5.59 21.92
N GLU A 438 24.27 -6.92 22.02
CA GLU A 438 25.15 -7.59 22.98
C GLU A 438 26.61 -7.13 22.90
N ARG A 439 27.09 -6.75 21.71
CA ARG A 439 28.49 -6.37 21.50
C ARG A 439 28.81 -4.97 22.03
N THR A 440 27.83 -4.08 22.05
CA THR A 440 28.03 -2.66 22.36
C THR A 440 27.29 -2.20 23.62
N THR A 441 26.21 -2.88 23.98
CA THR A 441 25.36 -2.61 25.15
C THR A 441 24.93 -3.93 25.84
N PRO A 442 25.86 -4.66 26.50
CA PRO A 442 25.59 -5.99 27.06
C PRO A 442 24.44 -6.02 28.07
N ALA A 443 24.33 -5.01 28.94
CA ALA A 443 23.28 -4.92 29.96
C ALA A 443 21.87 -4.95 29.35
N LEU A 444 21.66 -4.19 28.26
CA LEU A 444 20.41 -4.23 27.51
C LEU A 444 20.18 -5.60 26.87
N ALA A 445 21.20 -6.18 26.25
CA ALA A 445 21.07 -7.50 25.63
C ALA A 445 20.66 -8.58 26.65
N ASP A 446 21.22 -8.55 27.86
CA ASP A 446 20.85 -9.49 28.92
C ASP A 446 19.40 -9.31 29.37
N LYS A 447 18.94 -8.04 29.51
CA LYS A 447 17.51 -7.75 29.75
C LYS A 447 16.63 -8.29 28.61
N LEU A 448 16.99 -8.04 27.35
CA LEU A 448 16.22 -8.52 26.19
C LEU A 448 16.17 -10.05 26.09
N LYS A 449 17.27 -10.75 26.43
CA LYS A 449 17.31 -12.22 26.51
C LYS A 449 16.46 -12.77 27.65
N GLY A 450 16.29 -11.99 28.72
CA GLY A 450 15.47 -12.34 29.88
C GLY A 450 13.98 -12.01 29.72
N MET A 451 13.58 -11.22 28.72
CA MET A 451 12.18 -10.88 28.46
C MET A 451 11.35 -12.13 28.11
N SER A 452 10.09 -12.15 28.54
CA SER A 452 9.12 -13.10 28.00
C SER A 452 8.92 -12.88 26.48
N PRO A 453 8.52 -13.90 25.73
CA PRO A 453 8.25 -13.76 24.29
C PRO A 453 7.26 -12.63 23.96
N GLN A 454 6.25 -12.40 24.81
CA GLN A 454 5.29 -11.30 24.63
C GLN A 454 5.93 -9.92 24.79
N GLN A 455 6.71 -9.72 25.85
CA GLN A 455 7.43 -8.46 26.07
C GLN A 455 8.41 -8.17 24.95
N LEU A 456 9.15 -9.20 24.53
CA LEU A 456 10.12 -9.07 23.44
C LEU A 456 9.44 -8.78 22.09
N MET A 457 8.30 -9.40 21.82
CA MET A 457 7.51 -9.08 20.62
C MET A 457 7.06 -7.62 20.62
N LYS A 458 6.56 -7.10 21.75
CA LYS A 458 6.19 -5.68 21.88
C LYS A 458 7.38 -4.76 21.61
N TYR A 459 8.51 -5.03 22.26
CA TYR A 459 9.75 -4.28 22.06
C TYR A 459 10.22 -4.32 20.60
N LEU A 460 10.19 -5.49 19.97
CA LEU A 460 10.54 -5.65 18.55
C LEU A 460 9.64 -4.80 17.63
N LEU A 461 8.33 -4.92 17.80
CA LEU A 461 7.35 -4.29 16.92
C LEU A 461 7.22 -2.78 17.15
N LYS A 462 7.48 -2.29 18.36
CA LYS A 462 7.33 -0.86 18.70
C LYS A 462 8.66 -0.11 18.66
N ASP A 463 9.70 -0.69 19.24
CA ASP A 463 10.95 0.00 19.54
C ASP A 463 12.08 -0.35 18.57
N LEU A 464 12.01 -1.51 17.90
CA LEU A 464 13.06 -1.92 16.98
C LEU A 464 12.70 -1.78 15.49
N LEU A 465 11.48 -2.07 15.08
CA LEU A 465 11.14 -2.17 13.66
C LEU A 465 9.98 -1.24 13.25
N ARG A 466 8.83 -1.30 13.94
CA ARG A 466 7.55 -0.71 13.49
C ARG A 466 7.11 -1.24 12.12
N PRO A 467 7.00 -2.57 11.95
CA PRO A 467 6.69 -3.15 10.66
C PRO A 467 5.29 -2.77 10.19
N GLN A 468 5.17 -2.57 8.89
CA GLN A 468 3.91 -2.28 8.23
C GLN A 468 3.49 -3.49 7.42
N ALA A 469 2.28 -3.99 7.68
CA ALA A 469 1.71 -5.14 7.03
C ALA A 469 0.75 -4.71 5.92
N MET A 470 0.81 -5.43 4.81
CA MET A 470 0.03 -5.16 3.62
C MET A 470 -0.67 -6.42 3.14
N LEU A 471 -1.99 -6.35 3.04
CA LEU A 471 -2.83 -7.42 2.49
C LEU A 471 -3.28 -7.06 1.07
N PRO A 472 -3.11 -7.94 0.08
CA PRO A 472 -3.54 -7.65 -1.27
C PRO A 472 -5.07 -7.63 -1.35
N ARG A 473 -5.60 -6.76 -2.22
CA ARG A 473 -7.02 -6.68 -2.59
C ARG A 473 -7.91 -6.30 -1.39
N GLN A 474 -9.21 -6.49 -1.57
CA GLN A 474 -10.22 -6.21 -0.57
C GLN A 474 -10.31 -7.28 0.54
N LEU A 475 -10.77 -6.85 1.71
CA LEU A 475 -11.01 -7.70 2.86
C LEU A 475 -12.45 -7.51 3.35
N LYS A 476 -13.16 -8.61 3.61
CA LYS A 476 -14.45 -8.57 4.29
C LYS A 476 -14.23 -8.49 5.79
N ILE A 477 -14.95 -7.59 6.44
CA ILE A 477 -14.95 -7.41 7.88
C ILE A 477 -16.38 -7.58 8.41
N THR A 478 -16.48 -7.77 9.71
CA THR A 478 -17.72 -7.94 10.47
C THR A 478 -17.71 -7.02 11.69
N GLU A 479 -18.87 -6.82 12.31
CA GLU A 479 -19.00 -5.97 13.51
C GLU A 479 -18.01 -6.30 14.62
N ARG A 480 -17.73 -7.60 14.82
CA ARG A 480 -16.79 -8.07 15.86
C ARG A 480 -15.33 -7.68 15.58
N ASP A 481 -15.02 -7.29 14.36
CA ASP A 481 -13.67 -6.87 13.97
C ASP A 481 -13.45 -5.38 14.27
N ILE A 482 -14.51 -4.60 14.56
CA ILE A 482 -14.44 -3.16 14.82
C ILE A 482 -14.39 -2.90 16.33
N GLU A 483 -13.36 -2.17 16.75
CA GLU A 483 -13.18 -1.67 18.11
C GLU A 483 -13.26 -0.13 18.12
N VAL A 484 -13.86 0.40 19.17
CA VAL A 484 -13.92 1.84 19.49
C VAL A 484 -13.42 1.99 20.95
N PRO A 485 -12.65 3.04 21.29
CA PRO A 485 -12.01 3.19 22.61
C PRO A 485 -12.94 3.19 23.81
#